data_AF-A0A520YS35-F1
#
_entry.id   AF-A0A520YS35-F1
#
_cell.length_a   1.000
_cell.length_b   1.000
_cell.length_c   1.000
_cell.angle_alpha   90.00
_cell.angle_beta   90.00
_cell.angle_gamma   90.00
#
_symmetry.space_group_name_H-M   'P 1'
#
loop_
_entity.id
_entity.type
_entity.pdbx_description
1 polymer ?
#
loop_
_entity_poly.entity_id
_entity_poly.type
_entity_poly.pdbx_seq_one_letter_code
_entity_poly.pdbx_strand_id
1 'polypeptide(L)'
;MEYPYFESRPKRQFAAIFNINRCIACQTCTMACKSAWTYNKGQEHMWWNNVETKPYGGYPQSWDVKTLKLIDNGENTWYTDEKDEKLSPYGVYEGDTIFEAAAKKNINQWAVGYIPEDKEWRSPNFGEDVAKSNKPDEYSSLPEHSRWFFYIQRLCNHCTYPGCLAACPRKAIYKRKEDGIVLIDQKRCRGYRKCVEQCPYKKPMYRGLTRVSEKCIACYPRIEGKDPLTKGRPMETRCMSACVGQIRLQGFLDDNPKNPVTWLIKHDKLALPLYPQFGTEPNIYYIPPRWAPRSYLRQMFGPGVDEAIDKFMVPSRERLAVMSLFRMTQTIVFEYKIEEGPKVFETTIHGKKFEMFNDTIIGYGEDG
;
A
#
# COMPACT_ATOMS: atom_id res chain seq x y z
N MET A 1 -5.69 -21.06 4.58
CA MET A 1 -5.30 -20.18 5.71
C MET A 1 -6.22 -20.34 6.92
N GLU A 2 -5.64 -20.67 8.09
CA GLU A 2 -6.30 -20.57 9.39
C GLU A 2 -6.04 -19.17 9.99
N TYR A 3 -7.08 -18.47 10.45
CA TYR A 3 -6.99 -17.13 11.05
C TYR A 3 -7.84 -17.07 12.32
N PRO A 4 -7.34 -16.50 13.44
CA PRO A 4 -7.98 -16.65 14.77
C PRO A 4 -9.28 -15.85 14.98
N TYR A 5 -9.73 -15.12 13.97
CA TYR A 5 -10.95 -14.32 14.02
C TYR A 5 -11.76 -14.55 12.77
N PHE A 6 -13.08 -14.33 12.85
CA PHE A 6 -13.92 -14.31 11.66
C PHE A 6 -13.43 -13.23 10.68
N GLU A 7 -13.51 -13.55 9.39
CA GLU A 7 -13.24 -12.62 8.32
C GLU A 7 -14.05 -11.32 8.53
N SER A 8 -13.34 -10.19 8.57
CA SER A 8 -13.96 -8.88 8.75
C SER A 8 -13.79 -8.07 7.47
N ARG A 9 -14.69 -8.29 6.50
CA ARG A 9 -14.88 -7.42 5.33
C ARG A 9 -16.01 -6.42 5.62
N PRO A 10 -15.69 -5.20 6.10
CA PRO A 10 -16.71 -4.18 6.33
C PRO A 10 -17.33 -3.71 5.01
N LYS A 11 -18.52 -3.12 5.07
CA LYS A 11 -19.19 -2.51 3.90
C LYS A 11 -18.33 -1.46 3.21
N ARG A 12 -17.54 -0.71 3.98
CA ARG A 12 -16.54 0.23 3.49
C ARG A 12 -15.19 -0.13 4.10
N GLN A 13 -14.20 -0.38 3.25
CA GLN A 13 -12.84 -0.68 3.66
C GLN A 13 -11.92 0.47 3.24
N PHE A 14 -11.31 1.15 4.20
CA PHE A 14 -10.31 2.18 3.95
C PHE A 14 -9.23 1.63 3.01
N ALA A 15 -9.02 2.34 1.90
CA ALA A 15 -8.05 1.96 0.90
C ALA A 15 -7.40 3.20 0.27
N ALA A 16 -6.22 2.98 -0.31
CA ALA A 16 -5.56 3.99 -1.11
C ALA A 16 -4.71 3.36 -2.20
N ILE A 17 -4.51 4.12 -3.28
CA ILE A 17 -3.71 3.76 -4.44
C ILE A 17 -2.56 4.75 -4.56
N PHE A 18 -1.33 4.26 -4.65
CA PHE A 18 -0.13 5.07 -4.88
C PHE A 18 0.39 4.85 -6.31
N ASN A 19 0.29 5.89 -7.13
CA ASN A 19 0.88 5.93 -8.47
C ASN A 19 2.38 6.23 -8.39
N ILE A 20 3.19 5.21 -8.14
CA ILE A 20 4.64 5.38 -7.95
C ILE A 20 5.41 5.70 -9.23
N ASN A 21 4.75 5.75 -10.40
CA ASN A 21 5.32 6.34 -11.62
C ASN A 21 5.44 7.87 -11.52
N ARG A 22 4.73 8.53 -10.60
CA ARG A 22 4.75 9.98 -10.38
C ARG A 22 5.54 10.40 -9.14
N CYS A 23 6.07 9.43 -8.38
CA CYS A 23 6.69 9.74 -7.10
C CYS A 23 8.09 10.36 -7.27
N ILE A 24 8.35 11.39 -6.47
CA ILE A 24 9.62 12.15 -6.44
C ILE A 24 10.35 12.05 -5.10
N ALA A 25 9.94 11.13 -4.21
CA ALA A 25 10.53 10.92 -2.87
C ALA A 25 10.77 12.17 -1.99
N CYS A 26 10.06 13.28 -2.21
CA CYS A 26 10.22 14.52 -1.44
C CYS A 26 9.99 14.44 0.10
N GLN A 27 9.62 13.27 0.63
CA GLN A 27 9.33 13.05 2.06
C GLN A 27 8.23 13.93 2.68
N THR A 28 7.53 14.77 1.92
CA THR A 28 6.45 15.63 2.45
C THR A 28 5.35 14.81 3.13
N CYS A 29 4.98 13.66 2.56
CA CYS A 29 3.99 12.76 3.17
C CYS A 29 4.47 12.13 4.49
N THR A 30 5.77 11.87 4.61
CA THR A 30 6.44 11.38 5.83
C THR A 30 6.36 12.44 6.92
N MET A 31 6.75 13.68 6.60
CA MET A 31 6.72 14.80 7.54
C MET A 31 5.30 15.22 7.91
N ALA A 32 4.36 15.21 6.98
CA ALA A 32 2.95 15.51 7.27
C ALA A 32 2.35 14.54 8.30
N CYS A 33 2.70 13.24 8.21
CA CYS A 33 2.29 12.26 9.21
C CYS A 33 3.02 12.45 10.55
N LYS A 34 4.34 12.68 10.50
CA LYS A 34 5.18 12.87 11.67
C LYS A 34 4.71 14.03 12.54
N SER A 35 4.58 15.19 11.93
CA SER A 35 4.16 16.43 12.60
C SER A 35 2.72 16.37 13.11
N ALA A 36 1.85 15.56 12.49
CA ALA A 36 0.47 15.41 12.93
C ALA A 36 0.33 14.44 14.12
N TRP A 37 1.10 13.34 14.15
CA TRP A 37 0.78 12.21 15.03
C TRP A 37 1.93 11.67 15.88
N THR A 38 3.18 11.79 15.44
CA THR A 38 4.31 11.10 16.06
C THR A 38 5.42 12.06 16.52
N TYR A 39 5.02 13.21 17.07
CA TYR A 39 5.92 14.26 17.57
C TYR A 39 6.19 14.21 19.08
N ASN A 40 5.52 13.34 19.85
CA ASN A 40 5.72 13.26 21.30
C ASN A 40 6.97 12.47 21.67
N LYS A 41 7.47 12.70 22.90
CA LYS A 41 8.62 11.98 23.47
C LYS A 41 8.45 10.46 23.38
N GLY A 42 9.46 9.74 22.90
CA GLY A 42 9.41 8.30 22.66
C GLY A 42 8.85 7.88 21.29
N GLN A 43 8.35 8.83 20.48
CA GLN A 43 7.89 8.59 19.11
C GLN A 43 8.93 9.01 18.06
N GLU A 44 10.18 9.31 18.43
CA GLU A 44 11.23 9.85 17.56
C GLU A 44 11.47 8.94 16.34
N HIS A 45 11.51 7.62 16.56
CA HIS A 45 11.64 6.61 15.52
C HIS A 45 10.30 6.14 14.94
N MET A 46 9.18 6.77 15.28
CA MET A 46 7.87 6.33 14.76
C MET A 46 7.51 7.05 13.46
N TRP A 47 7.88 6.42 12.35
CA TRP A 47 7.54 6.89 11.00
C TRP A 47 6.38 6.06 10.42
N TRP A 48 5.17 6.35 10.88
CA TRP A 48 3.96 5.62 10.47
C TRP A 48 3.75 5.64 8.96
N ASN A 49 4.02 6.78 8.31
CA ASN A 49 4.28 6.88 6.88
C ASN A 49 5.77 7.13 6.67
N ASN A 50 6.42 6.34 5.81
CA ASN A 50 7.80 6.56 5.38
C ASN A 50 7.91 6.31 3.87
N VAL A 51 8.98 6.81 3.24
CA VAL A 51 9.31 6.54 1.84
C VAL A 51 10.68 5.86 1.79
N GLU A 52 10.84 4.88 0.90
CA GLU A 52 12.03 4.06 0.74
C GLU A 52 12.43 4.02 -0.72
N THR A 53 13.73 4.02 -1.00
CA THR A 53 14.26 3.75 -2.33
C THR A 53 14.46 2.24 -2.51
N LYS A 54 13.84 1.64 -3.53
CA LYS A 54 14.03 0.23 -3.88
C LYS A 54 15.09 0.09 -4.97
N PRO A 55 15.96 -0.94 -4.89
CA PRO A 55 15.77 -2.15 -4.08
C PRO A 55 16.41 -2.18 -2.69
N TYR A 56 17.25 -1.21 -2.32
CA TYR A 56 18.12 -1.34 -1.13
C TYR A 56 17.58 -0.70 0.16
N GLY A 57 16.65 0.24 0.05
CA GLY A 57 16.05 0.93 1.18
C GLY A 57 14.94 0.13 1.88
N GLY A 58 14.79 0.40 3.18
CA GLY A 58 13.81 -0.27 4.03
C GLY A 58 13.71 0.37 5.41
N TYR A 59 12.49 0.45 5.95
CA TYR A 59 12.25 0.90 7.32
C TYR A 59 11.25 0.04 8.11
N PRO A 60 11.69 -0.83 9.03
CA PRO A 60 13.07 -1.05 9.46
C PRO A 60 13.91 -1.66 8.34
N GLN A 61 15.23 -1.58 8.46
CA GLN A 61 16.16 -2.07 7.44
C GLN A 61 15.85 -3.52 7.04
N SER A 62 15.78 -3.77 5.73
CA SER A 62 15.56 -5.11 5.14
C SER A 62 14.30 -5.86 5.61
N TRP A 63 13.24 -5.14 6.02
CA TRP A 63 12.01 -5.72 6.55
C TRP A 63 11.35 -6.74 5.61
N ASP A 64 11.37 -6.46 4.32
CA ASP A 64 10.79 -7.26 3.25
C ASP A 64 11.61 -8.53 3.04
N VAL A 65 12.93 -8.39 2.85
CA VAL A 65 13.85 -9.52 2.67
C VAL A 65 13.79 -10.49 3.86
N LYS A 66 13.82 -9.96 5.09
CA LYS A 66 13.74 -10.80 6.29
C LYS A 66 12.40 -11.52 6.40
N THR A 67 11.29 -10.85 6.05
CA THR A 67 9.97 -11.48 6.11
C THR A 67 9.79 -12.53 5.01
N LEU A 68 10.27 -12.27 3.78
CA LEU A 68 10.25 -13.24 2.69
C LEU A 68 11.04 -14.51 3.04
N LYS A 69 12.22 -14.36 3.66
CA LYS A 69 13.00 -15.52 4.16
C LYS A 69 12.26 -16.36 5.21
N LEU A 70 11.33 -15.77 5.96
CA LEU A 70 10.56 -16.52 6.96
C LEU A 70 9.48 -17.40 6.34
N ILE A 71 9.00 -17.06 5.13
CA ILE A 71 7.97 -17.82 4.43
C ILE A 71 8.52 -18.69 3.29
N ASP A 72 9.76 -18.45 2.90
CA ASP A 72 10.43 -19.24 1.87
C ASP A 72 10.57 -20.71 2.30
N ASN A 73 9.94 -21.58 1.53
CA ASN A 73 9.92 -23.03 1.68
C ASN A 73 10.45 -23.74 0.41
N GLY A 74 10.99 -22.99 -0.56
CA GLY A 74 11.38 -23.50 -1.89
C GLY A 74 10.27 -23.45 -2.95
N GLU A 75 9.03 -23.20 -2.55
CA GLU A 75 7.85 -23.09 -3.42
C GLU A 75 7.30 -21.65 -3.33
N ASN A 76 7.60 -20.83 -4.34
CA ASN A 76 7.18 -19.43 -4.40
C ASN A 76 6.60 -19.09 -5.77
N THR A 77 5.67 -19.92 -6.24
CA THR A 77 5.16 -19.86 -7.61
C THR A 77 3.75 -19.30 -7.65
N TRP A 78 3.46 -18.49 -8.68
CA TRP A 78 2.12 -18.02 -8.97
C TRP A 78 1.55 -18.80 -10.16
N TYR A 79 0.46 -19.50 -9.96
CA TYR A 79 -0.30 -20.19 -11.00
C TYR A 79 -1.35 -19.26 -11.57
N THR A 80 -1.07 -18.72 -12.74
CA THR A 80 -1.92 -17.73 -13.40
C THR A 80 -3.03 -18.34 -14.26
N ASP A 81 -3.01 -19.66 -14.46
CA ASP A 81 -4.03 -20.38 -15.23
C ASP A 81 -5.26 -20.70 -14.37
N GLU A 82 -5.09 -20.76 -13.04
CA GLU A 82 -6.15 -21.00 -12.05
C GLU A 82 -6.75 -19.69 -11.50
N LYS A 83 -7.22 -18.81 -12.39
CA LYS A 83 -7.86 -17.54 -11.99
C LYS A 83 -9.34 -17.73 -11.69
N ASP A 84 -9.76 -17.22 -10.54
CA ASP A 84 -11.16 -16.92 -10.24
C ASP A 84 -11.32 -15.41 -10.10
N GLU A 85 -12.31 -14.82 -10.78
CA GLU A 85 -12.48 -13.36 -10.80
C GLU A 85 -12.69 -12.74 -9.41
N LYS A 86 -13.29 -13.50 -8.47
CA LYS A 86 -13.65 -13.01 -7.14
C LYS A 86 -12.60 -13.39 -6.10
N LEU A 87 -12.06 -14.60 -6.16
CA LEU A 87 -11.20 -15.18 -5.14
C LEU A 87 -9.71 -15.06 -5.48
N SER A 88 -9.33 -15.30 -6.73
CA SER A 88 -7.94 -15.30 -7.20
C SER A 88 -7.78 -14.53 -8.51
N PRO A 89 -8.08 -13.22 -8.55
CA PRO A 89 -8.19 -12.45 -9.79
C PRO A 89 -6.89 -12.34 -10.59
N TYR A 90 -5.76 -12.67 -9.97
CA TYR A 90 -4.43 -12.67 -10.57
C TYR A 90 -3.78 -14.06 -10.61
N GLY A 91 -4.44 -15.10 -10.09
CA GLY A 91 -3.91 -16.45 -9.94
C GLY A 91 -3.75 -16.87 -8.48
N VAL A 92 -3.35 -18.13 -8.29
CA VAL A 92 -3.13 -18.75 -6.97
C VAL A 92 -1.65 -18.75 -6.63
N TYR A 93 -1.32 -18.41 -5.39
CA TYR A 93 0.06 -18.54 -4.89
C TYR A 93 0.25 -19.92 -4.27
N GLU A 94 1.16 -20.70 -4.83
CA GLU A 94 1.61 -21.97 -4.27
C GLU A 94 2.91 -21.71 -3.51
N GLY A 95 2.72 -21.39 -2.24
CA GLY A 95 3.76 -21.11 -1.27
C GLY A 95 3.11 -20.84 0.08
N ASP A 96 3.91 -20.72 1.12
CA ASP A 96 3.37 -20.43 2.45
C ASP A 96 3.15 -18.94 2.67
N THR A 97 1.95 -18.56 3.12
CA THR A 97 1.76 -17.24 3.73
C THR A 97 2.42 -17.18 5.10
N ILE A 98 2.43 -15.99 5.74
CA ILE A 98 2.96 -15.90 7.11
C ILE A 98 2.19 -16.78 8.11
N PHE A 99 0.92 -17.08 7.82
CA PHE A 99 0.05 -17.88 8.67
C PHE A 99 0.28 -19.38 8.45
N GLU A 100 0.33 -19.82 7.18
CA GLU A 100 0.63 -21.22 6.85
C GLU A 100 2.05 -21.62 7.26
N ALA A 101 3.03 -20.73 7.05
CA ALA A 101 4.39 -20.96 7.51
C ALA A 101 4.45 -21.16 9.05
N ALA A 102 3.59 -20.49 9.81
CA ALA A 102 3.56 -20.64 11.26
C ALA A 102 2.99 -22.00 11.68
N ALA A 103 1.88 -22.41 11.04
CA ALA A 103 1.26 -23.70 11.25
C ALA A 103 2.22 -24.85 10.88
N LYS A 104 2.83 -24.80 9.69
CA LYS A 104 3.78 -25.83 9.22
C LYS A 104 5.05 -25.92 10.05
N LYS A 105 5.57 -24.79 10.54
CA LYS A 105 6.74 -24.76 11.44
C LYS A 105 6.39 -25.14 12.88
N ASN A 106 5.11 -25.44 13.17
CA ASN A 106 4.60 -25.80 14.48
C ASN A 106 5.05 -24.80 15.58
N ILE A 107 5.07 -23.51 15.25
CA ILE A 107 5.37 -22.47 16.23
C ILE A 107 4.08 -22.12 16.97
N ASN A 108 4.15 -21.93 18.29
CA ASN A 108 3.01 -21.53 19.11
C ASN A 108 2.65 -20.03 18.91
N GLN A 109 2.37 -19.66 17.66
CA GLN A 109 2.09 -18.31 17.17
C GLN A 109 1.20 -18.38 15.93
N TRP A 110 0.35 -17.37 15.71
CA TRP A 110 -0.55 -17.32 14.55
C TRP A 110 0.13 -17.01 13.22
N ALA A 111 1.26 -16.30 13.25
CA ALA A 111 2.04 -15.96 12.06
C ALA A 111 3.53 -15.98 12.38
N VAL A 112 4.36 -16.32 11.39
CA VAL A 112 5.82 -16.15 11.50
C VAL A 112 6.15 -14.66 11.58
N GLY A 113 7.17 -14.34 12.35
CA GLY A 113 7.57 -12.96 12.56
C GLY A 113 8.90 -12.87 13.29
N TYR A 114 9.40 -11.65 13.39
CA TYR A 114 10.61 -11.34 14.14
C TYR A 114 10.51 -9.92 14.67
N ILE A 115 11.14 -9.64 15.80
CA ILE A 115 11.26 -8.28 16.33
C ILE A 115 12.51 -7.66 15.68
N PRO A 116 12.37 -6.56 14.91
CA PRO A 116 13.54 -5.87 14.36
C PRO A 116 14.39 -5.28 15.49
N GLU A 117 15.71 -5.34 15.34
CA GLU A 117 16.66 -4.76 16.28
C GLU A 117 16.56 -3.23 16.29
N ASP A 118 16.90 -2.60 17.43
CA ASP A 118 16.86 -1.15 17.58
C ASP A 118 17.70 -0.42 16.53
N LYS A 119 18.83 -0.99 16.10
CA LYS A 119 19.69 -0.40 15.07
C LYS A 119 19.00 -0.27 13.71
N GLU A 120 18.06 -1.16 13.40
CA GLU A 120 17.33 -1.17 12.13
C GLU A 120 16.32 -0.03 12.03
N TRP A 121 15.98 0.62 13.15
CA TRP A 121 15.06 1.75 13.24
C TRP A 121 15.75 3.12 13.23
N ARG A 122 17.09 3.16 13.26
CA ARG A 122 17.86 4.40 13.43
C ARG A 122 17.88 5.28 12.17
N SER A 123 17.81 4.68 10.99
CA SER A 123 17.97 5.38 9.70
C SER A 123 16.72 5.18 8.84
N PRO A 124 15.70 6.05 8.95
CA PRO A 124 14.40 5.86 8.31
C PRO A 124 14.40 5.93 6.77
N ASN A 125 15.45 6.48 6.19
CA ASN A 125 15.64 6.60 4.74
C ASN A 125 16.99 6.00 4.31
N PHE A 126 17.42 4.92 4.98
CA PHE A 126 18.64 4.21 4.61
C PHE A 126 18.58 3.75 3.14
N GLY A 127 19.67 3.95 2.40
CA GLY A 127 19.73 3.58 0.99
C GLY A 127 18.96 4.51 0.04
N GLU A 128 18.65 5.74 0.47
CA GLU A 128 18.11 6.79 -0.41
C GLU A 128 18.95 6.93 -1.67
N ASP A 129 18.26 7.02 -2.81
CA ASP A 129 18.79 7.15 -4.17
C ASP A 129 19.87 6.14 -4.59
N VAL A 130 20.03 5.04 -3.84
CA VAL A 130 20.95 3.96 -4.23
C VAL A 130 20.33 3.13 -5.35
N ALA A 131 20.84 3.31 -6.56
CA ALA A 131 20.46 2.56 -7.74
C ALA A 131 21.08 1.15 -7.78
N LYS A 132 20.34 0.18 -8.32
CA LYS A 132 20.89 -1.12 -8.71
C LYS A 132 21.33 -1.08 -10.17
N SER A 133 22.52 -1.61 -10.47
CA SER A 133 23.01 -1.85 -11.83
C SER A 133 23.55 -3.27 -11.95
N ASN A 134 23.35 -3.90 -13.11
CA ASN A 134 24.09 -5.12 -13.46
C ASN A 134 25.49 -4.79 -14.04
N LYS A 135 25.72 -3.51 -14.39
CA LYS A 135 26.99 -2.95 -14.87
C LYS A 135 27.38 -1.78 -13.97
N PRO A 136 27.86 -2.03 -12.73
CA PRO A 136 28.07 -0.96 -11.74
C PRO A 136 29.14 0.03 -12.16
N ASP A 137 30.16 -0.43 -12.89
CA ASP A 137 31.34 0.35 -13.29
C ASP A 137 31.16 1.11 -14.62
N GLU A 138 30.06 0.89 -15.35
CA GLU A 138 29.80 1.53 -16.65
C GLU A 138 28.77 2.65 -16.52
N TYR A 139 28.93 3.79 -17.20
CA TYR A 139 27.88 4.81 -17.26
C TYR A 139 26.62 4.29 -17.98
N SER A 140 25.45 4.78 -17.60
CA SER A 140 24.20 4.47 -18.31
C SER A 140 24.16 5.24 -19.63
N SER A 141 23.83 4.59 -20.74
CA SER A 141 23.63 5.24 -22.04
C SER A 141 22.32 4.76 -22.68
N LEU A 142 21.55 5.69 -23.25
CA LEU A 142 20.35 5.32 -23.99
C LEU A 142 20.74 4.52 -25.26
N PRO A 143 19.93 3.54 -25.68
CA PRO A 143 18.60 3.21 -25.17
C PRO A 143 18.57 2.27 -23.94
N GLU A 144 19.71 1.72 -23.51
CA GLU A 144 19.79 0.75 -22.40
C GLU A 144 19.94 1.46 -21.04
N HIS A 145 18.86 1.54 -20.28
CA HIS A 145 18.91 2.09 -18.93
C HIS A 145 19.33 1.03 -17.90
N SER A 146 20.64 0.80 -17.75
CA SER A 146 21.23 -0.29 -16.94
C SER A 146 21.06 -0.13 -15.42
N ARG A 147 20.88 1.10 -14.94
CA ARG A 147 20.63 1.44 -13.54
C ARG A 147 19.15 1.55 -13.27
N TRP A 148 18.67 1.15 -12.11
CA TRP A 148 17.29 1.45 -11.73
C TRP A 148 17.13 1.55 -10.23
N PHE A 149 16.22 2.43 -9.84
CA PHE A 149 15.59 2.45 -8.53
C PHE A 149 14.20 3.05 -8.70
N PHE A 150 13.37 2.93 -7.68
CA PHE A 150 12.12 3.66 -7.60
C PHE A 150 11.76 3.88 -6.14
N TYR A 151 10.79 4.75 -5.89
CA TYR A 151 10.39 5.10 -4.54
C TYR A 151 9.10 4.40 -4.15
N ILE A 152 9.09 3.77 -2.98
CA ILE A 152 7.90 3.18 -2.40
C ILE A 152 7.54 3.86 -1.08
N GLN A 153 6.31 4.33 -0.97
CA GLN A 153 5.81 4.98 0.22
C GLN A 153 5.03 3.94 0.99
N ARG A 154 5.37 3.68 2.25
CA ARG A 154 4.71 2.65 3.05
C ARG A 154 4.05 3.25 4.27
N LEU A 155 2.86 2.75 4.57
CA LEU A 155 2.14 2.98 5.80
C LEU A 155 1.43 1.69 6.24
N CYS A 156 0.62 1.71 7.32
CA CYS A 156 -0.14 0.53 7.70
C CYS A 156 -1.14 0.18 6.60
N ASN A 157 -1.15 -1.06 6.13
CA ASN A 157 -2.04 -1.47 5.05
C ASN A 157 -3.50 -1.68 5.48
N HIS A 158 -3.83 -1.54 6.77
CA HIS A 158 -5.16 -1.80 7.34
C HIS A 158 -5.80 -3.08 6.77
N CYS A 159 -4.99 -4.14 6.70
CA CYS A 159 -5.23 -5.46 6.10
C CYS A 159 -6.62 -6.06 6.41
N THR A 160 -7.13 -6.89 5.50
CA THR A 160 -8.34 -7.71 5.75
C THR A 160 -8.05 -8.83 6.75
N TYR A 161 -6.85 -9.42 6.66
CA TYR A 161 -6.31 -10.40 7.61
C TYR A 161 -5.06 -9.84 8.32
N PRO A 162 -5.20 -8.89 9.28
CA PRO A 162 -4.05 -8.28 9.91
C PRO A 162 -3.27 -9.28 10.79
N GLY A 163 -2.02 -9.58 10.43
CA GLY A 163 -1.13 -10.37 11.27
C GLY A 163 -0.93 -9.77 12.66
N CYS A 164 -0.91 -8.44 12.78
CA CYS A 164 -0.81 -7.77 14.08
C CYS A 164 -2.02 -8.01 14.99
N LEU A 165 -3.22 -8.10 14.42
CA LEU A 165 -4.46 -8.35 15.16
C LEU A 165 -4.48 -9.80 15.66
N ALA A 166 -4.17 -10.76 14.78
CA ALA A 166 -3.97 -12.17 15.14
C ALA A 166 -2.97 -12.33 16.30
N ALA A 167 -1.85 -11.62 16.25
CA ALA A 167 -0.76 -11.75 17.20
C ALA A 167 -1.04 -11.23 18.61
N CYS A 168 -2.03 -10.35 18.81
CA CYS A 168 -2.17 -9.64 20.09
C CYS A 168 -2.80 -10.53 21.18
N PRO A 169 -2.06 -11.00 22.19
CA PRO A 169 -2.61 -11.92 23.20
C PRO A 169 -3.68 -11.26 24.07
N ARG A 170 -3.66 -9.92 24.18
CA ARG A 170 -4.59 -9.14 25.00
C ARG A 170 -5.80 -8.62 24.22
N LYS A 171 -5.91 -8.95 22.92
CA LYS A 171 -6.97 -8.50 22.03
C LYS A 171 -7.15 -6.97 22.04
N ALA A 172 -6.03 -6.23 22.18
CA ALA A 172 -6.02 -4.76 22.20
C ALA A 172 -6.07 -4.15 20.80
N ILE A 173 -5.87 -4.97 19.76
CA ILE A 173 -5.95 -4.56 18.37
C ILE A 173 -7.30 -5.00 17.83
N TYR A 174 -7.95 -4.10 17.10
CA TYR A 174 -9.27 -4.35 16.51
C TYR A 174 -9.34 -3.70 15.14
N LYS A 175 -10.24 -4.22 14.29
CA LYS A 175 -10.61 -3.64 13.01
C LYS A 175 -12.01 -3.06 13.13
N ARG A 176 -12.16 -1.79 12.77
CA ARG A 176 -13.45 -1.09 12.82
C ARG A 176 -14.41 -1.62 11.76
N LYS A 177 -15.70 -1.68 12.07
CA LYS A 177 -16.74 -2.27 11.20
C LYS A 177 -17.24 -1.28 10.15
N GLU A 178 -17.11 0.00 10.42
CA GLU A 178 -17.64 1.10 9.64
C GLU A 178 -16.72 1.54 8.48
N ASP A 179 -15.40 1.34 8.64
CA ASP A 179 -14.38 1.82 7.70
C ASP A 179 -13.18 0.88 7.52
N GLY A 180 -13.13 -0.26 8.23
CA GLY A 180 -12.03 -1.23 8.11
C GLY A 180 -10.69 -0.75 8.63
N ILE A 181 -10.63 0.39 9.33
CA ILE A 181 -9.40 0.90 9.93
C ILE A 181 -9.03 0.02 11.12
N VAL A 182 -7.89 -0.66 11.03
CA VAL A 182 -7.26 -1.35 12.16
C VAL A 182 -6.69 -0.33 13.16
N LEU A 183 -6.92 -0.49 14.46
CA LEU A 183 -6.41 0.38 15.54
C LEU A 183 -5.83 -0.43 16.71
N ILE A 184 -5.03 0.22 17.56
CA ILE A 184 -4.54 -0.34 18.83
C ILE A 184 -5.16 0.49 19.96
N ASP A 185 -5.97 -0.15 20.80
CA ASP A 185 -6.47 0.43 22.03
C ASP A 185 -5.31 0.66 23.01
N GLN A 186 -4.96 1.92 23.21
CA GLN A 186 -3.86 2.34 24.08
C GLN A 186 -4.12 2.04 25.57
N LYS A 187 -5.39 2.00 26.00
CA LYS A 187 -5.76 1.66 27.39
C LYS A 187 -5.58 0.17 27.67
N ARG A 188 -5.80 -0.68 26.67
CA ARG A 188 -5.65 -2.14 26.79
C ARG A 188 -4.24 -2.64 26.48
N CYS A 189 -3.48 -1.91 25.67
CA CYS A 189 -2.13 -2.29 25.28
C CYS A 189 -1.19 -2.34 26.50
N ARG A 190 -0.34 -3.36 26.54
CA ARG A 190 0.71 -3.56 27.56
C ARG A 190 2.08 -3.85 26.96
N GLY A 191 2.24 -3.56 25.66
CA GLY A 191 3.57 -3.58 25.04
C GLY A 191 4.21 -4.95 24.86
N TYR A 192 3.43 -6.05 24.74
CA TYR A 192 3.96 -7.41 24.48
C TYR A 192 4.73 -7.57 23.16
N ARG A 193 4.67 -6.56 22.27
CA ARG A 193 5.38 -6.50 20.97
C ARG A 193 5.09 -7.62 19.97
N LYS A 194 4.21 -8.58 20.27
CA LYS A 194 3.74 -9.60 19.30
C LYS A 194 3.18 -8.99 18.01
N CYS A 195 2.49 -7.85 18.11
CA CYS A 195 2.03 -7.11 16.94
C CYS A 195 3.16 -6.50 16.09
N VAL A 196 4.29 -6.14 16.71
CA VAL A 196 5.51 -5.66 16.02
C VAL A 196 6.21 -6.83 15.33
N GLU A 197 6.26 -7.99 16.00
CA GLU A 197 6.86 -9.24 15.52
C GLU A 197 6.18 -9.76 14.24
N GLN A 198 4.85 -9.96 14.32
CA GLN A 198 4.07 -10.69 13.32
C GLN A 198 3.41 -9.79 12.26
N CYS A 199 3.57 -8.46 12.33
CA CYS A 199 3.22 -7.63 11.18
C CYS A 199 4.30 -7.80 10.10
N PRO A 200 4.00 -8.36 8.92
CA PRO A 200 5.02 -8.56 7.89
C PRO A 200 5.59 -7.23 7.41
N TYR A 201 4.79 -6.16 7.42
CA TYR A 201 5.20 -4.82 7.01
C TYR A 201 5.88 -3.99 8.11
N LYS A 202 5.96 -4.51 9.34
CA LYS A 202 6.55 -3.85 10.52
C LYS A 202 5.98 -2.44 10.79
N LYS A 203 4.65 -2.30 10.69
CA LYS A 203 3.95 -1.02 10.86
C LYS A 203 3.41 -0.72 12.27
N PRO A 204 3.18 -1.71 13.15
CA PRO A 204 3.18 -1.50 14.58
C PRO A 204 4.60 -1.23 15.09
N MET A 205 4.75 -0.18 15.89
CA MET A 205 6.02 0.25 16.47
C MET A 205 5.87 0.33 17.99
N TYR A 206 6.89 -0.08 18.73
CA TYR A 206 6.86 -0.05 20.18
C TYR A 206 7.41 1.28 20.72
N ARG A 207 6.66 1.94 21.60
CA ARG A 207 7.09 3.17 22.28
C ARG A 207 7.68 2.80 23.65
N GLY A 208 9.00 2.86 23.76
CA GLY A 208 9.71 2.53 24.99
C GLY A 208 9.26 3.35 26.21
N LEU A 209 8.98 4.64 26.00
CA LEU A 209 8.59 5.56 27.06
C LEU A 209 7.25 5.19 27.73
N THR A 210 6.21 4.95 26.92
CA THR A 210 4.85 4.65 27.40
C THR A 210 4.60 3.15 27.54
N ARG A 211 5.56 2.31 27.13
CA ARG A 211 5.50 0.84 27.15
C ARG A 211 4.28 0.26 26.44
N VAL A 212 3.82 0.94 25.39
CA VAL A 212 2.74 0.48 24.52
C VAL A 212 3.18 0.51 23.06
N SER A 213 2.47 -0.23 22.21
CA SER A 213 2.67 -0.20 20.77
C SER A 213 1.68 0.76 20.11
N GLU A 214 2.17 1.47 19.11
CA GLU A 214 1.43 2.46 18.32
C GLU A 214 1.59 2.15 16.82
N LYS A 215 0.70 2.68 15.98
CA LYS A 215 0.73 2.51 14.52
C LYS A 215 -0.09 3.61 13.86
N CYS A 216 0.07 3.75 12.53
CA CYS A 216 -0.80 4.54 11.68
C CYS A 216 -2.28 4.33 12.05
N ILE A 217 -3.00 5.43 12.29
CA ILE A 217 -4.42 5.41 12.63
C ILE A 217 -5.31 5.75 11.42
N ALA A 218 -4.75 5.72 10.20
CA ALA A 218 -5.37 6.21 8.96
C ALA A 218 -6.04 7.58 9.14
N CYS A 219 -5.43 8.48 9.93
CA CYS A 219 -6.02 9.75 10.39
C CYS A 219 -7.55 9.66 10.59
N TYR A 220 -8.06 8.64 11.28
CA TYR A 220 -9.50 8.41 11.36
C TYR A 220 -10.33 9.65 11.75
N PRO A 221 -9.86 10.60 12.60
CA PRO A 221 -10.63 11.81 12.87
C PRO A 221 -10.89 12.65 11.61
N ARG A 222 -9.96 12.65 10.64
CA ARG A 222 -10.13 13.35 9.35
C ARG A 222 -11.09 12.62 8.42
N ILE A 223 -10.97 11.30 8.36
CA ILE A 223 -11.86 10.46 7.55
C ILE A 223 -13.30 10.59 8.03
N GLU A 224 -13.51 10.71 9.34
CA GLU A 224 -14.82 10.90 9.95
C GLU A 224 -15.36 12.33 9.87
N GLY A 225 -14.60 13.29 9.33
CA GLY A 225 -14.98 14.71 9.35
C GLY A 225 -15.00 15.34 10.76
N LYS A 226 -14.34 14.70 11.74
CA LYS A 226 -14.24 15.18 13.13
C LYS A 226 -12.99 16.02 13.42
N ASP A 227 -11.99 16.00 12.54
CA ASP A 227 -10.88 16.96 12.62
C ASP A 227 -11.47 18.37 12.40
N PRO A 228 -11.25 19.35 13.31
CA PRO A 228 -11.84 20.69 13.21
C PRO A 228 -11.62 21.38 11.87
N LEU A 229 -10.52 21.09 11.19
CA LEU A 229 -10.17 21.68 9.90
C LEU A 229 -11.00 21.13 8.73
N THR A 230 -11.76 20.06 8.96
CA THR A 230 -12.58 19.41 7.94
C THR A 230 -13.98 20.00 7.81
N LYS A 231 -14.43 20.79 8.80
CA LYS A 231 -15.78 21.38 8.85
C LYS A 231 -16.90 20.34 8.65
N GLY A 232 -16.75 19.14 9.20
CA GLY A 232 -17.74 18.07 9.12
C GLY A 232 -17.63 17.17 7.89
N ARG A 233 -16.76 17.49 6.91
CA ARG A 233 -16.61 16.68 5.70
C ARG A 233 -15.55 15.59 5.83
N PRO A 234 -15.80 14.36 5.33
CA PRO A 234 -14.75 13.36 5.18
C PRO A 234 -13.58 13.88 4.34
N MET A 235 -12.38 13.90 4.94
CA MET A 235 -11.16 14.34 4.26
C MET A 235 -10.13 13.25 4.13
N GLU A 236 -9.26 13.42 3.14
CA GLU A 236 -8.07 12.60 3.00
C GLU A 236 -7.15 12.70 4.23
N THR A 237 -6.43 11.60 4.48
CA THR A 237 -5.41 11.57 5.53
C THR A 237 -4.25 12.53 5.20
N ARG A 238 -3.54 13.00 6.22
CA ARG A 238 -2.50 14.05 6.07
C ARG A 238 -1.41 13.68 5.06
N CYS A 239 -1.00 12.41 5.02
CA CYS A 239 0.02 11.96 4.07
C CYS A 239 -0.48 11.91 2.61
N MET A 240 -1.80 11.79 2.41
CA MET A 240 -2.42 11.85 1.08
C MET A 240 -2.62 13.31 0.69
N SER A 241 -3.28 14.12 1.51
CA SER A 241 -3.58 15.52 1.19
C SER A 241 -2.33 16.38 0.96
N ALA A 242 -1.22 16.07 1.64
CA ALA A 242 0.05 16.78 1.51
C ALA A 242 0.96 16.26 0.37
N CYS A 243 0.48 15.34 -0.47
CA CYS A 243 1.33 14.73 -1.49
C CYS A 243 1.61 15.69 -2.66
N VAL A 244 2.84 16.18 -2.71
CA VAL A 244 3.35 17.08 -3.76
C VAL A 244 3.36 16.41 -5.14
N GLY A 245 3.85 15.17 -5.22
CA GLY A 245 3.93 14.43 -6.49
C GLY A 245 2.57 13.97 -7.04
N GLN A 246 1.47 14.30 -6.36
CA GLN A 246 0.12 13.95 -6.77
C GLN A 246 -0.09 12.44 -7.01
N ILE A 247 0.55 11.59 -6.19
CA ILE A 247 0.58 10.14 -6.43
C ILE A 247 -0.54 9.38 -5.72
N ARG A 248 -1.31 10.02 -4.84
CA ARG A 248 -2.19 9.33 -3.88
C ARG A 248 -3.65 9.57 -4.22
N LEU A 249 -4.39 8.48 -4.37
CA LEU A 249 -5.85 8.49 -4.40
C LEU A 249 -6.35 7.68 -3.20
N GLN A 250 -7.07 8.32 -2.28
CA GLN A 250 -7.61 7.68 -1.08
C GLN A 250 -9.13 7.59 -1.17
N GLY A 251 -9.69 6.48 -0.69
CA GLY A 251 -11.13 6.34 -0.54
C GLY A 251 -11.49 5.09 0.25
N PHE A 252 -12.64 4.52 -0.11
CA PHE A 252 -13.11 3.26 0.43
C PHE A 252 -13.26 2.26 -0.71
N LEU A 253 -12.84 1.02 -0.48
CA LEU A 253 -13.32 -0.12 -1.24
C LEU A 253 -14.74 -0.44 -0.75
N ASP A 254 -15.66 -0.48 -1.69
CA ASP A 254 -17.06 -0.78 -1.52
C ASP A 254 -17.59 -1.55 -2.74
N ASP A 255 -18.91 -1.60 -2.90
CA ASP A 255 -19.60 -2.26 -4.00
C ASP A 255 -20.00 -1.29 -5.12
N ASN A 256 -19.66 0.02 -5.02
CA ASN A 256 -19.98 0.99 -6.06
C ASN A 256 -18.96 0.91 -7.21
N PRO A 257 -19.35 0.47 -8.43
CA PRO A 257 -18.44 0.40 -9.55
C PRO A 257 -17.99 1.78 -10.06
N LYS A 258 -18.68 2.86 -9.69
CA LYS A 258 -18.32 4.26 -9.98
C LYS A 258 -17.53 4.93 -8.86
N ASN A 259 -17.15 4.19 -7.80
CA ASN A 259 -16.13 4.66 -6.87
C ASN A 259 -14.75 4.53 -7.53
N PRO A 260 -13.92 5.59 -7.61
CA PRO A 260 -12.68 5.57 -8.39
C PRO A 260 -11.63 4.62 -7.81
N VAL A 261 -11.63 4.40 -6.49
CA VAL A 261 -10.72 3.46 -5.83
C VAL A 261 -11.16 2.02 -6.10
N THR A 262 -12.45 1.73 -5.93
CA THR A 262 -13.05 0.43 -6.28
C THR A 262 -12.81 0.09 -7.75
N TRP A 263 -13.03 1.05 -8.66
CA TRP A 263 -12.83 0.88 -10.09
C TRP A 263 -11.39 0.53 -10.44
N LEU A 264 -10.41 1.33 -9.99
CA LEU A 264 -8.99 1.09 -10.31
C LEU A 264 -8.43 -0.24 -9.76
N ILE A 265 -8.97 -0.72 -8.63
CA ILE A 265 -8.50 -1.94 -7.97
C ILE A 265 -9.24 -3.18 -8.49
N LYS A 266 -10.58 -3.19 -8.46
CA LYS A 266 -11.38 -4.39 -8.75
C LYS A 266 -11.69 -4.55 -10.23
N HIS A 267 -12.01 -3.47 -10.93
CA HIS A 267 -12.48 -3.51 -12.32
C HIS A 267 -11.33 -3.33 -13.31
N ASP A 268 -10.59 -2.24 -13.17
CA ASP A 268 -9.48 -1.91 -14.06
C ASP A 268 -8.23 -2.75 -13.77
N LYS A 269 -8.10 -3.23 -12.51
CA LYS A 269 -6.97 -4.04 -12.03
C LYS A 269 -5.60 -3.39 -12.28
N LEU A 270 -5.55 -2.06 -12.30
CA LEU A 270 -4.34 -1.26 -12.51
C LEU A 270 -3.49 -1.18 -11.23
N ALA A 271 -4.16 -1.10 -10.08
CA ALA A 271 -3.53 -0.95 -8.78
C ALA A 271 -3.39 -2.32 -8.09
N LEU A 272 -2.16 -2.69 -7.73
CA LEU A 272 -1.83 -4.02 -7.20
C LEU A 272 -1.42 -3.96 -5.72
N PRO A 273 -1.72 -5.00 -4.91
CA PRO A 273 -1.32 -5.08 -3.52
C PRO A 273 0.20 -5.23 -3.36
N LEU A 274 0.75 -4.74 -2.24
CA LEU A 274 2.17 -4.95 -1.89
C LEU A 274 2.37 -6.27 -1.11
N TYR A 275 3.20 -7.15 -1.66
CA TYR A 275 3.51 -8.48 -1.18
C TYR A 275 2.25 -9.30 -0.84
N PRO A 276 1.38 -9.60 -1.83
CA PRO A 276 0.18 -10.40 -1.61
C PRO A 276 0.47 -11.77 -0.99
N GLN A 277 1.65 -12.36 -1.26
CA GLN A 277 2.10 -13.63 -0.68
C GLN A 277 2.21 -13.63 0.85
N PHE A 278 2.20 -12.47 1.52
CA PHE A 278 2.11 -12.45 2.98
C PHE A 278 0.74 -12.89 3.51
N GLY A 279 -0.27 -13.07 2.65
CA GLY A 279 -1.59 -13.59 3.05
C GLY A 279 -2.43 -12.62 3.88
N THR A 280 -1.97 -11.37 4.08
CA THR A 280 -2.72 -10.41 4.91
C THR A 280 -3.82 -9.67 4.17
N GLU A 281 -3.88 -9.78 2.84
CA GLU A 281 -4.73 -8.96 1.95
C GLU A 281 -4.64 -7.46 2.29
N PRO A 282 -3.54 -6.79 1.87
CA PRO A 282 -3.33 -5.37 2.18
C PRO A 282 -4.32 -4.48 1.42
N ASN A 283 -4.80 -3.42 2.06
CA ASN A 283 -5.72 -2.45 1.46
C ASN A 283 -5.02 -1.16 0.97
N ILE A 284 -3.72 -1.23 0.74
CA ILE A 284 -2.95 -0.15 0.10
C ILE A 284 -2.31 -0.74 -1.14
N TYR A 285 -2.61 -0.11 -2.28
CA TYR A 285 -2.31 -0.61 -3.60
C TYR A 285 -1.37 0.34 -4.33
N TYR A 286 -0.67 -0.17 -5.33
CA TYR A 286 0.38 0.53 -6.04
C TYR A 286 0.21 0.33 -7.53
N ILE A 287 0.39 1.39 -8.32
CA ILE A 287 0.55 1.28 -9.77
C ILE A 287 2.04 1.05 -10.03
N PRO A 288 2.48 -0.15 -10.49
CA PRO A 288 3.89 -0.49 -10.56
C PRO A 288 4.71 0.45 -11.45
N PRO A 289 6.00 0.69 -11.15
CA PRO A 289 6.85 1.60 -11.90
C PRO A 289 7.28 0.97 -13.22
N ARG A 290 6.98 1.63 -14.34
CA ARG A 290 7.16 1.07 -15.69
C ARG A 290 8.61 0.70 -16.04
N TRP A 291 9.60 1.33 -15.42
CA TRP A 291 11.03 1.20 -15.74
C TRP A 291 11.80 0.16 -14.91
N ALA A 292 11.20 -0.40 -13.84
CA ALA A 292 11.89 -1.38 -13.01
C ALA A 292 11.77 -2.81 -13.60
N PRO A 293 12.73 -3.71 -13.32
CA PRO A 293 12.72 -5.08 -13.84
C PRO A 293 11.43 -5.84 -13.47
N ARG A 294 10.81 -6.47 -14.47
CA ARG A 294 9.53 -7.19 -14.30
C ARG A 294 9.60 -8.30 -13.26
N SER A 295 10.70 -9.07 -13.22
CA SER A 295 10.89 -10.13 -12.22
C SER A 295 10.85 -9.60 -10.78
N TYR A 296 11.53 -8.47 -10.52
CA TYR A 296 11.52 -7.82 -9.21
C TYR A 296 10.11 -7.30 -8.85
N LEU A 297 9.42 -6.70 -9.82
CA LEU A 297 8.07 -6.19 -9.61
C LEU A 297 7.05 -7.31 -9.37
N ARG A 298 7.14 -8.45 -10.06
CA ARG A 298 6.25 -9.61 -9.83
C ARG A 298 6.41 -10.18 -8.42
N GLN A 299 7.63 -10.23 -7.90
CA GLN A 299 7.86 -10.60 -6.50
C GLN A 299 7.17 -9.63 -5.53
N MET A 300 7.20 -8.33 -5.84
CA MET A 300 6.63 -7.30 -4.97
C MET A 300 5.11 -7.14 -5.06
N PHE A 301 4.53 -7.26 -6.25
CA PHE A 301 3.14 -6.88 -6.52
C PHE A 301 2.30 -8.04 -7.08
N GLY A 302 2.90 -9.21 -7.28
CA GLY A 302 2.24 -10.40 -7.82
C GLY A 302 2.21 -10.45 -9.35
N PRO A 303 1.52 -11.46 -9.92
CA PRO A 303 1.55 -11.76 -11.36
C PRO A 303 0.80 -10.75 -12.23
N GLY A 304 -0.04 -9.87 -11.66
CA GLY A 304 -0.76 -8.83 -12.41
C GLY A 304 0.10 -7.67 -12.94
N VAL A 305 1.41 -7.66 -12.65
CA VAL A 305 2.32 -6.54 -12.96
C VAL A 305 2.39 -6.22 -14.44
N ASP A 306 2.52 -7.22 -15.30
CA ASP A 306 2.69 -7.00 -16.73
C ASP A 306 1.44 -6.35 -17.33
N GLU A 307 0.27 -6.88 -17.01
CA GLU A 307 -1.02 -6.33 -17.43
C GLU A 307 -1.24 -4.92 -16.89
N ALA A 308 -0.92 -4.68 -15.61
CA ALA A 308 -1.05 -3.35 -15.00
C ALA A 308 -0.14 -2.32 -15.68
N ILE A 309 1.11 -2.67 -16.00
CA ILE A 309 2.03 -1.75 -16.68
C ILE A 309 1.59 -1.51 -18.13
N ASP A 310 1.14 -2.54 -18.84
CA ASP A 310 0.59 -2.38 -20.19
C ASP A 310 -0.62 -1.43 -20.20
N LYS A 311 -1.53 -1.60 -19.25
CA LYS A 311 -2.69 -0.74 -19.04
C LYS A 311 -2.31 0.69 -18.67
N PHE A 312 -1.24 0.87 -17.90
CA PHE A 312 -0.70 2.18 -17.54
C PHE A 312 -0.07 2.90 -18.73
N MET A 313 0.69 2.16 -19.55
CA MET A 313 1.41 2.71 -20.70
C MET A 313 0.48 3.11 -21.85
N VAL A 314 -0.61 2.35 -22.03
CA VAL A 314 -1.64 2.64 -23.05
C VAL A 314 -3.00 2.66 -22.35
N PRO A 315 -3.36 3.76 -21.68
CA PRO A 315 -4.59 3.82 -20.91
C PRO A 315 -5.81 3.90 -21.83
N SER A 316 -6.90 3.27 -21.41
CA SER A 316 -8.22 3.49 -22.01
C SER A 316 -8.73 4.90 -21.69
N ARG A 317 -9.74 5.37 -22.42
CA ARG A 317 -10.41 6.66 -22.19
C ARG A 317 -10.82 6.83 -20.72
N GLU A 318 -11.58 5.87 -20.18
CA GLU A 318 -12.03 5.90 -18.78
C GLU A 318 -10.85 5.85 -17.80
N ARG A 319 -9.82 5.02 -18.05
CA ARG A 319 -8.64 4.95 -17.18
C ARG A 319 -7.90 6.27 -17.10
N LEU A 320 -7.67 6.91 -18.24
CA LEU A 320 -6.99 8.20 -18.30
C LEU A 320 -7.78 9.28 -17.53
N ALA A 321 -9.11 9.29 -17.68
CA ALA A 321 -10.00 10.18 -16.94
C ALA A 321 -9.95 9.93 -15.42
N VAL A 322 -10.13 8.68 -14.96
CA VAL A 322 -10.10 8.35 -13.52
C VAL A 322 -8.73 8.61 -12.90
N MET A 323 -7.63 8.33 -13.62
CA MET A 323 -6.27 8.64 -13.15
C MET A 323 -6.04 10.15 -12.95
N SER A 324 -6.83 11.00 -13.60
CA SER A 324 -6.75 12.45 -13.43
C SER A 324 -7.34 12.92 -12.10
N LEU A 325 -8.09 12.09 -11.36
CA LEU A 325 -8.59 12.43 -10.01
C LEU A 325 -7.51 12.44 -8.93
N PHE A 326 -6.35 11.86 -9.19
CA PHE A 326 -5.26 11.78 -8.21
C PHE A 326 -4.86 13.18 -7.72
N ARG A 327 -5.11 13.44 -6.44
CA ARG A 327 -4.77 14.68 -5.73
C ARG A 327 -5.39 15.98 -6.28
N MET A 328 -6.51 15.90 -7.01
CA MET A 328 -7.25 17.07 -7.47
C MET A 328 -8.06 17.77 -6.37
N THR A 329 -8.43 17.06 -5.31
CA THR A 329 -9.13 17.58 -4.13
C THR A 329 -8.52 16.99 -2.87
N GLN A 330 -8.73 17.60 -1.69
CA GLN A 330 -8.35 17.04 -0.38
C GLN A 330 -9.50 16.30 0.31
N THR A 331 -10.68 16.25 -0.31
CA THR A 331 -11.82 15.46 0.15
C THR A 331 -11.73 14.04 -0.41
N ILE A 332 -12.43 13.09 0.24
CA ILE A 332 -12.58 11.75 -0.33
C ILE A 332 -13.56 11.84 -1.50
N VAL A 333 -13.19 11.25 -2.63
CA VAL A 333 -14.07 11.09 -3.80
C VAL A 333 -14.80 9.76 -3.67
N PHE A 334 -16.13 9.80 -3.58
CA PHE A 334 -16.97 8.61 -3.40
C PHE A 334 -17.50 8.06 -4.72
N GLU A 335 -17.66 8.93 -5.71
CA GLU A 335 -18.15 8.57 -7.04
C GLU A 335 -17.50 9.44 -8.10
N TYR A 336 -17.39 8.94 -9.33
CA TYR A 336 -16.97 9.75 -10.48
C TYR A 336 -17.97 9.67 -11.65
N LYS A 337 -18.02 10.75 -12.42
CA LYS A 337 -18.69 10.85 -13.72
C LYS A 337 -17.71 11.38 -14.76
N ILE A 338 -17.83 10.88 -15.99
CA ILE A 338 -17.09 11.38 -17.15
C ILE A 338 -18.06 12.12 -18.04
N GLU A 339 -17.74 13.36 -18.37
CA GLU A 339 -18.38 14.13 -19.42
C GLU A 339 -17.53 14.04 -20.68
N GLU A 340 -18.07 13.35 -21.67
CA GLU A 340 -17.36 12.98 -22.88
C GLU A 340 -17.10 14.19 -23.78
N GLY A 341 -15.82 14.47 -24.05
CA GLY A 341 -15.38 15.51 -24.98
C GLY A 341 -14.97 14.96 -26.35
N PRO A 342 -14.62 15.86 -27.29
CA PRO A 342 -14.12 15.47 -28.60
C PRO A 342 -12.75 14.78 -28.51
N LYS A 343 -12.45 13.91 -29.49
CA LYS A 343 -11.10 13.37 -29.67
C LYS A 343 -10.14 14.50 -30.02
N VAL A 344 -9.02 14.58 -29.32
CA VAL A 344 -7.99 15.63 -29.50
C VAL A 344 -6.66 15.09 -30.02
N PHE A 345 -6.39 13.80 -29.87
CA PHE A 345 -5.15 13.20 -30.31
C PHE A 345 -5.31 11.70 -30.57
N GLU A 346 -4.57 11.19 -31.56
CA GLU A 346 -4.48 9.77 -31.87
C GLU A 346 -3.04 9.43 -32.25
N THR A 347 -2.53 8.34 -31.71
CA THR A 347 -1.21 7.80 -32.10
C THR A 347 -1.13 6.30 -31.84
N THR A 348 0.04 5.71 -32.09
CA THR A 348 0.35 4.33 -31.72
C THR A 348 1.44 4.32 -30.66
N ILE A 349 1.17 3.70 -29.50
CA ILE A 349 2.12 3.54 -28.40
C ILE A 349 2.39 2.04 -28.24
N HIS A 350 3.65 1.62 -28.39
CA HIS A 350 4.04 0.21 -28.30
C HIS A 350 3.21 -0.73 -29.21
N GLY A 351 2.90 -0.28 -30.43
CA GLY A 351 2.09 -1.04 -31.39
C GLY A 351 0.59 -1.09 -31.09
N LYS A 352 0.12 -0.43 -30.02
CA LYS A 352 -1.30 -0.33 -29.66
C LYS A 352 -1.83 1.06 -30.01
N LYS A 353 -3.03 1.13 -30.57
CA LYS A 353 -3.73 2.40 -30.84
C LYS A 353 -4.00 3.12 -29.52
N PHE A 354 -3.70 4.41 -29.48
CA PHE A 354 -4.01 5.30 -28.36
C PHE A 354 -4.83 6.49 -28.87
N GLU A 355 -5.96 6.73 -28.23
CA GLU A 355 -6.84 7.88 -28.51
C GLU A 355 -7.02 8.69 -27.23
N MET A 356 -6.87 10.00 -27.34
CA MET A 356 -7.06 10.95 -26.24
C MET A 356 -8.25 11.85 -26.55
N PHE A 357 -9.07 12.07 -25.53
CA PHE A 357 -10.29 12.86 -25.58
C PHE A 357 -10.20 14.00 -24.59
N ASN A 358 -10.83 15.14 -24.91
CA ASN A 358 -10.92 16.28 -24.00
C ASN A 358 -12.06 16.09 -22.98
N ASP A 359 -12.01 14.98 -22.25
CA ASP A 359 -13.04 14.62 -21.27
C ASP A 359 -12.92 15.47 -20.01
N THR A 360 -14.06 15.75 -19.39
CA THR A 360 -14.11 16.32 -18.04
C THR A 360 -14.48 15.22 -17.05
N ILE A 361 -13.57 14.93 -16.11
CA ILE A 361 -13.82 14.00 -15.00
C ILE A 361 -14.33 14.80 -13.80
N ILE A 362 -15.47 14.38 -13.25
CA ILE A 362 -16.09 14.97 -12.06
C ILE A 362 -15.99 13.93 -10.94
N GLY A 363 -15.44 14.32 -9.80
CA GLY A 363 -15.43 13.51 -8.59
C GLY A 363 -16.39 14.10 -7.56
N TYR A 364 -17.33 13.29 -7.09
CA TYR A 364 -18.36 13.67 -6.11
C TYR A 364 -17.92 13.37 -4.68
N GLY A 365 -18.28 14.27 -3.77
CA GLY A 365 -18.11 14.07 -2.33
C GLY A 365 -19.15 13.14 -1.75
N GLU A 366 -19.22 13.06 -0.42
CA GLU A 366 -20.33 12.35 0.25
C GLU A 366 -21.65 13.14 0.14
N ASP A 367 -21.55 14.46 -0.04
CA ASP A 367 -22.66 15.42 -0.15
C ASP A 367 -23.18 15.64 -1.58
N GLY A 368 -22.67 14.89 -2.56
CA GLY A 368 -22.90 15.09 -4.00
C GLY A 368 -21.85 15.97 -4.64
#